data_AF-A0A9P8F1J1-F1
#
_entry.id   AF-A0A9P8F1J1-F1
#
_cell.length_a   1.000
_cell.length_b   1.000
_cell.length_c   1.000
_cell.angle_alpha   90.00
_cell.angle_beta   90.00
_cell.angle_gamma   90.00
#
_symmetry.space_group_name_H-M   'P 1'
#
loop_
_entity.id
_entity.type
_entity.pdbx_description
1 polymer ?
#
loop_
_entity_poly.entity_id
_entity_poly.type
_entity_poly.pdbx_seq_one_letter_code
_entity_poly.pdbx_strand_id
1 'polypeptide(L)'
;HLLHAKEIPIVSKLVLTPSDYIYIKRRFFAHRLAYARKGQSFNINAAQLACKGADEYGITGIDVNKTSRLHKAFDKVGWLDAKHMEKYL
;
A
#
# COMPACT_ATOMS: atom_id res chain seq x y z
N HIS A 1 8.70 9.24 -16.55
CA HIS A 1 7.42 9.31 -15.81
C HIS A 1 7.28 8.06 -14.92
N LEU A 2 7.35 8.20 -13.58
CA LEU A 2 7.27 7.05 -12.65
C LEU A 2 5.85 6.64 -12.22
N LEU A 3 4.86 7.51 -12.45
CA LEU A 3 3.48 7.31 -12.00
C LEU A 3 2.54 7.13 -13.18
N HIS A 4 1.57 6.23 -13.05
CA HIS A 4 0.49 6.11 -14.02
C HIS A 4 -0.45 7.32 -13.94
N ALA A 5 -1.06 7.75 -15.06
CA ALA A 5 -1.93 8.93 -15.10
C ALA A 5 -3.08 8.90 -14.08
N LYS A 6 -3.61 7.70 -13.81
CA LYS A 6 -4.65 7.46 -12.78
C LYS A 6 -4.15 7.58 -11.33
N GLU A 7 -2.84 7.49 -11.11
CA GLU A 7 -2.21 7.58 -9.79
C GLU A 7 -1.82 9.02 -9.43
N ILE A 8 -1.58 9.88 -10.42
CA ILE A 8 -1.30 11.32 -10.24
C ILE A 8 -2.33 12.01 -9.33
N PRO A 9 -3.66 11.89 -9.55
CA PRO A 9 -4.63 12.55 -8.67
C PRO A 9 -4.62 11.98 -7.23
N ILE A 10 -4.24 10.71 -7.05
CA ILE A 10 -4.14 10.08 -5.73
C ILE A 10 -2.93 10.66 -4.98
N VAL A 11 -1.78 10.75 -5.65
CA VAL A 11 -0.54 11.31 -5.11
C VAL A 11 -0.72 12.78 -4.74
N SER A 12 -1.34 13.56 -5.63
CA SER A 12 -1.67 14.98 -5.39
C SER A 12 -2.62 15.14 -4.19
N LYS A 13 -3.68 14.34 -4.11
CA LYS A 13 -4.66 14.39 -3.01
C LYS A 13 -4.08 13.99 -1.65
N LEU A 14 -3.11 13.10 -1.62
CA LEU A 14 -2.45 12.64 -0.38
C LEU A 14 -1.23 13.49 0.00
N VAL A 15 -0.87 14.47 -0.83
CA VAL A 15 0.34 15.31 -0.67
C VAL A 15 1.55 14.40 -0.40
N LEU A 16 1.76 13.46 -1.32
CA LEU A 16 2.88 12.51 -1.31
C LEU A 16 3.84 12.88 -2.44
N THR A 17 5.12 12.60 -2.26
CA THR A 17 6.04 12.61 -3.39
C THR A 17 5.81 11.35 -4.24
N PRO A 18 6.09 11.38 -5.56
CA PRO A 18 6.03 10.19 -6.41
C PRO A 18 6.86 9.03 -5.86
N SER A 19 8.03 9.32 -5.28
CA SER A 19 8.92 8.34 -4.67
C SER A 19 8.28 7.67 -3.46
N ASP A 20 7.68 8.45 -2.56
CA ASP A 20 6.97 7.92 -1.39
C ASP A 20 5.81 7.03 -1.80
N TYR A 21 5.03 7.45 -2.81
CA TYR A 21 3.91 6.66 -3.30
C TYR A 21 4.36 5.28 -3.82
N ILE A 22 5.41 5.23 -4.63
CA ILE A 22 5.94 3.96 -5.16
C ILE A 22 6.45 3.08 -4.02
N TYR A 23 7.14 3.66 -3.04
CA TYR A 23 7.61 2.94 -1.87
C TYR A 23 6.45 2.34 -1.06
N ILE A 24 5.41 3.14 -0.74
CA ILE A 24 4.21 2.67 -0.05
C ILE A 24 3.54 1.56 -0.84
N LYS A 25 3.34 1.77 -2.14
CA LYS A 25 2.67 0.81 -3.02
C LYS A 25 3.39 -0.53 -2.95
N ARG A 26 4.72 -0.54 -3.08
CA ARG A 26 5.54 -1.77 -2.98
C ARG A 26 5.33 -2.48 -1.64
N ARG A 27 5.36 -1.75 -0.52
CA ARG A 27 5.13 -2.32 0.82
C ARG A 27 3.73 -2.90 0.99
N PHE A 28 2.70 -2.20 0.52
CA PHE A 28 1.32 -2.69 0.54
C PHE A 28 1.18 -4.04 -0.15
N PHE A 29 1.68 -4.16 -1.38
CA PHE A 29 1.58 -5.40 -2.15
C PHE A 29 2.42 -6.52 -1.54
N ALA A 30 3.64 -6.23 -1.06
CA ALA A 30 4.49 -7.22 -0.40
C ALA A 30 3.83 -7.80 0.86
N HIS A 31 3.28 -6.95 1.73
CA HIS A 31 2.57 -7.40 2.93
C HIS A 31 1.25 -8.10 2.58
N ARG A 32 0.50 -7.59 1.60
CA ARG A 32 -0.73 -8.24 1.13
C ARG A 32 -0.47 -9.66 0.64
N LEU A 33 0.62 -9.88 -0.10
CA LEU A 33 1.05 -11.20 -0.53
C LEU A 33 1.48 -12.07 0.67
N ALA A 34 2.22 -11.53 1.62
CA ALA A 34 2.61 -12.27 2.83
C ALA A 34 1.38 -12.72 3.67
N TYR A 35 0.34 -11.88 3.77
CA TYR A 35 -0.93 -12.24 4.41
C TYR A 35 -1.71 -13.26 3.58
N ALA A 36 -1.74 -13.09 2.26
CA ALA A 36 -2.38 -14.06 1.36
C ALA A 36 -1.75 -15.46 1.51
N ARG A 37 -0.42 -15.55 1.61
CA ARG A 37 0.32 -16.81 1.83
C ARG A 37 -0.04 -17.49 3.15
N LYS A 38 -0.45 -16.71 4.14
CA LYS A 38 -0.94 -17.21 5.44
C LYS A 38 -2.45 -17.52 5.44
N GLY A 39 -3.15 -17.30 4.31
CA GLY A 39 -4.61 -17.40 4.24
C GLY A 39 -5.34 -16.31 5.04
N GLN A 40 -4.65 -15.20 5.36
CA GLN A 40 -5.20 -14.13 6.19
C GLN A 40 -5.74 -12.97 5.34
N SER A 41 -6.85 -12.39 5.79
CA SER A 41 -7.41 -11.18 5.21
C SER A 41 -6.51 -9.97 5.48
N PHE A 42 -6.31 -9.15 4.46
CA PHE A 42 -5.54 -7.92 4.57
C PHE A 42 -6.47 -6.76 4.89
N ASN A 43 -6.61 -6.48 6.19
CA ASN A 43 -7.45 -5.40 6.70
C ASN A 43 -6.67 -4.09 6.84
N ILE A 44 -7.38 -2.98 7.09
CA ILE A 44 -6.78 -1.67 7.33
C ILE A 44 -5.73 -1.70 8.44
N ASN A 45 -5.92 -2.50 9.50
CA ASN A 45 -4.95 -2.66 10.58
C ASN A 45 -3.64 -3.31 10.09
N ALA A 46 -3.73 -4.30 9.19
CA ALA A 46 -2.57 -4.94 8.59
C ALA A 46 -1.84 -3.97 7.65
N ALA A 47 -2.58 -3.18 6.88
CA ALA A 47 -2.02 -2.15 6.02
C ALA A 47 -1.32 -1.02 6.80
N GLN A 48 -1.89 -0.60 7.92
CA GLN A 48 -1.28 0.35 8.85
C GLN A 48 -0.01 -0.22 9.48
N LEU A 49 -0.03 -1.49 9.91
CA LEU A 49 1.15 -2.15 10.45
C LEU A 49 2.28 -2.26 9.40
N ALA A 50 1.92 -2.58 8.15
CA ALA A 50 2.85 -2.61 7.02
C ALA A 50 3.54 -1.27 6.75
N CYS A 51 2.92 -0.14 7.11
CA CYS A 51 3.47 1.20 6.92
C CYS A 51 4.04 1.83 8.20
N LYS A 52 3.84 1.18 9.37
CA LYS A 52 4.41 1.60 10.66
C LYS A 52 5.84 1.08 10.89
N GLY A 53 6.28 0.07 10.15
CA GLY A 53 7.61 -0.53 10.36
C GLY A 53 8.75 0.37 9.89
N ALA A 54 9.85 0.40 10.65
CA ALA A 54 11.13 0.96 10.22
C ALA A 54 11.80 0.00 9.22
N ASP A 55 12.35 0.54 8.14
CA ASP A 55 13.33 -0.18 7.32
C ASP A 55 14.75 0.12 7.82
N GLU A 56 15.74 -0.51 7.19
CA GLU A 56 17.18 -0.37 7.47
C GLU A 56 17.70 1.08 7.39
N TYR A 57 16.90 2.02 6.87
CA TYR A 57 17.22 3.44 6.72
C TYR A 57 16.58 4.34 7.79
N GLY A 58 15.92 3.76 8.81
CA GLY A 58 15.59 4.45 10.06
C GLY A 58 14.39 5.38 10.03
N ILE A 59 13.80 5.71 8.87
CA ILE A 59 12.57 6.53 8.78
C ILE A 59 11.78 6.16 7.52
N THR A 60 10.61 5.53 7.68
CA THR A 60 9.47 5.69 6.74
C THR A 60 8.14 5.50 7.48
N GLY A 61 8.00 6.10 8.66
CA GLY A 61 6.72 6.13 9.38
C GLY A 61 5.72 6.99 8.60
N ILE A 62 5.00 6.39 7.66
CA ILE A 62 4.00 7.11 6.88
C ILE A 62 2.77 7.22 7.74
N ASP A 63 2.29 8.45 7.87
CA ASP A 63 1.15 8.79 8.71
C ASP A 63 0.00 7.79 8.51
N VAL A 64 -0.53 7.31 9.63
CA VAL A 64 -1.55 6.27 9.67
C VAL A 64 -2.81 6.70 8.91
N ASN A 65 -3.11 8.00 8.86
CA ASN A 65 -4.25 8.53 8.12
C ASN A 65 -3.99 8.55 6.61
N LYS A 66 -2.77 8.89 6.17
CA LYS A 66 -2.39 8.79 4.75
C LYS A 66 -2.48 7.34 4.27
N THR A 67 -1.95 6.41 5.04
CA THR A 67 -2.04 4.97 4.79
C THR A 67 -3.49 4.50 4.71
N SER A 68 -4.34 4.94 5.64
CA SER A 68 -5.77 4.59 5.68
C SER A 68 -6.53 5.09 4.46
N ARG A 69 -6.26 6.33 4.03
CA ARG A 69 -6.88 6.90 2.81
C ARG A 69 -6.42 6.17 1.56
N LEU A 70 -5.14 5.80 1.48
CA LEU A 70 -4.61 5.07 0.35
C LEU A 70 -5.15 3.63 0.29
N HIS A 71 -5.21 2.93 1.43
CA HIS A 71 -5.82 1.61 1.53
C HIS A 71 -7.27 1.63 1.01
N LYS A 72 -8.08 2.60 1.48
CA LYS A 72 -9.47 2.76 1.01
C LYS A 72 -9.54 3.05 -0.50
N ALA A 73 -8.61 3.82 -1.05
CA ALA A 73 -8.56 4.08 -2.49
C ALA A 73 -8.24 2.80 -3.28
N PHE A 74 -7.25 2.02 -2.85
CA PHE A 74 -6.89 0.75 -3.48
C PHE A 74 -7.98 -0.32 -3.35
N ASP A 75 -8.61 -0.40 -2.18
CA ASP A 75 -9.73 -1.29 -1.90
C ASP A 75 -10.95 -0.96 -2.77
N LYS A 76 -11.30 0.33 -2.89
CA LYS A 76 -12.38 0.80 -3.78
C LYS A 76 -12.14 0.45 -5.26
N VAL A 77 -10.88 0.42 -5.69
CA VAL A 77 -10.48 0.04 -7.06
C VAL A 77 -10.37 -1.49 -7.21
N GLY A 78 -10.33 -2.24 -6.11
CA GLY A 78 -10.17 -3.70 -6.10
C GLY A 78 -8.73 -4.17 -6.27
N TRP A 79 -7.73 -3.30 -6.11
CA TRP A 79 -6.31 -3.67 -6.25
C TRP A 79 -5.80 -4.61 -5.14
N LEU A 80 -6.44 -4.60 -3.98
CA LEU A 80 -6.08 -5.45 -2.83
C LEU A 80 -6.86 -6.78 -2.82
N ASP A 81 -7.65 -7.06 -3.85
CA ASP A 81 -8.41 -8.29 -3.98
C ASP A 81 -7.48 -9.51 -4.04
N ALA A 82 -7.90 -10.61 -3.41
CA ALA A 82 -7.13 -11.84 -3.35
C ALA A 82 -6.81 -12.38 -4.75
N LYS A 83 -7.68 -12.16 -5.74
CA LYS A 83 -7.49 -12.57 -7.13
C LYS A 83 -6.19 -12.07 -7.76
N HIS A 84 -5.71 -10.90 -7.33
CA HIS A 84 -4.46 -10.35 -7.81
C HIS A 84 -3.24 -11.03 -7.17
N MET A 85 -3.43 -11.63 -6.00
CA MET A 85 -2.41 -12.35 -5.26
C MET A 85 -2.40 -13.85 -5.58
N GLU A 86 -3.52 -14.43 -6.00
CA GLU A 86 -3.64 -15.86 -6.36
C GLU A 86 -2.59 -16.30 -7.38
N LYS A 87 -2.21 -15.44 -8.34
CA LYS A 87 -1.16 -15.74 -9.32
C LYS A 87 0.25 -15.88 -8.70
N TYR A 88 0.45 -15.38 -7.49
CA TYR A 88 1.74 -15.29 -6.80
C TYR A 88 1.80 -16.11 -5.49
N LEU A 89 0.70 -16.80 -5.16
CA LEU A 89 0.62 -17.80 -4.10
C LEU A 89 1.14 -19.14 -4.60
#